data_AF-A0A2V9SZC8-F1
#
_entry.id   AF-A0A2V9SZC8-F1
#
_cell.length_a   1.000
_cell.length_b   1.000
_cell.length_c   1.000
_cell.angle_alpha   90.00
_cell.angle_beta   90.00
_cell.angle_gamma   90.00
#
_symmetry.space_group_name_H-M   'P 1'
#
loop_
_entity.id
_entity.type
_entity.pdbx_description
1 polymer ?
#
loop_
_entity_poly.entity_id
_entity_poly.type
_entity_poly.pdbx_seq_one_letter_code
_entity_poly.pdbx_strand_id
1 'polypeptide(L)' 'IEKTEFFETVRVHTIMRFLSNPEYGGNSEQTGSKLIGFQNRPFHQPPFGYYDAEYNKSK' A
#
# COMPACT_ATOMS: atom_id res chain seq x y z
N ILE A 1 15.06 16.18 -23.16
CA ILE A 1 15.78 15.55 -22.01
C ILE A 1 14.89 14.49 -21.34
N GLU A 2 13.58 14.75 -21.30
CA GLU A 2 12.51 13.99 -20.66
C GLU A 2 12.27 12.60 -21.26
N LYS A 3 12.68 12.37 -22.52
CA LYS A 3 12.55 11.07 -23.20
C LYS A 3 13.83 10.24 -23.18
N THR A 4 14.85 10.67 -22.44
CA THR A 4 16.09 9.90 -22.31
C THR A 4 15.89 8.74 -21.34
N GLU A 5 16.62 7.65 -21.54
CA GLU A 5 16.60 6.48 -20.67
C GLU A 5 16.96 6.84 -19.22
N PHE A 6 17.94 7.75 -19.03
CA PHE A 6 18.30 8.26 -17.72
C PHE A 6 17.11 8.93 -17.02
N PHE A 7 16.42 9.86 -17.68
CA PHE A 7 15.30 10.57 -17.09
C PHE A 7 14.14 9.63 -16.76
N GLU A 8 13.82 8.71 -17.68
CA GLU A 8 12.76 7.73 -17.45
C GLU A 8 13.09 6.82 -16.25
N THR A 9 14.34 6.38 -16.14
CA THR A 9 14.79 5.58 -14.99
C THR A 9 14.58 6.31 -13.67
N VAL A 10 15.02 7.57 -13.57
CA VAL A 10 14.84 8.39 -12.35
C VAL A 10 13.36 8.62 -12.04
N ARG A 11 12.56 8.92 -13.07
CA ARG A 11 11.12 9.16 -12.93
C ARG A 11 10.40 7.93 -12.39
N VAL A 12 10.64 6.75 -12.99
CA VAL A 12 10.03 5.49 -12.58
C VAL A 12 10.39 5.16 -11.12
N HIS A 13 11.67 5.25 -10.74
CA HIS A 13 12.10 4.96 -9.37
C HIS A 13 11.53 5.94 -8.35
N THR A 14 11.35 7.20 -8.73
CA THR A 14 10.71 8.21 -7.88
C THR A 14 9.24 7.86 -7.63
N ILE A 15 8.49 7.53 -8.68
CA ILE A 15 7.08 7.12 -8.58
C ILE A 15 6.95 5.84 -7.75
N MET A 16 7.80 4.84 -8.02
CA MET A 16 7.84 3.59 -7.26
C MET A 16 8.06 3.89 -5.78
N ARG A 17 9.12 4.62 -5.41
CA ARG A 17 9.43 4.93 -4.01
C ARG A 17 8.33 5.74 -3.31
N PHE A 18 7.67 6.63 -4.03
CA PHE A 18 6.56 7.41 -3.51
C PHE A 18 5.32 6.55 -3.21
N LEU A 19 5.09 5.48 -3.98
CA LEU A 19 3.93 4.59 -3.84
C LEU A 19 4.21 3.26 -3.12
N SER A 20 5.47 2.93 -2.84
CA SER A 20 5.88 1.72 -2.10
C SER A 20 5.34 1.69 -0.67
N ASN A 21 5.37 0.53 0.00
CA ASN A 21 5.08 0.44 1.43
C ASN A 21 6.15 1.23 2.25
N PRO A 22 5.76 2.01 3.27
CA PRO A 22 6.68 2.67 4.21
C PRO A 22 7.83 1.78 4.72
N GLU A 23 7.61 0.48 4.92
CA GLU A 23 8.63 -0.47 5.42
C GLU A 23 9.86 -0.57 4.50
N TYR A 24 9.71 -0.28 3.20
CA TYR A 24 10.82 -0.23 2.24
C TYR A 24 11.49 1.15 2.20
N GLY A 25 11.25 1.98 3.21
CA GLY A 25 11.80 3.31 3.39
C GLY A 25 11.14 4.39 2.52
N GLY A 26 10.05 4.08 1.82
CA GLY A 26 9.30 5.01 0.95
C GLY A 26 8.08 5.63 1.63
N ASN A 27 7.18 6.24 0.83
CA ASN A 27 5.78 6.59 1.16
C ASN A 27 5.50 6.97 2.63
N SER A 28 6.27 7.92 3.17
CA SER A 28 6.16 8.34 4.57
C SER A 28 4.73 8.77 4.88
N GLU A 29 4.24 8.41 6.07
CA GLU A 29 2.87 8.71 6.52
C GLU A 29 1.78 8.17 5.56
N GLN A 30 2.13 7.25 4.66
CA GLN A 30 1.27 6.74 3.59
C GLN A 30 0.77 7.87 2.65
N THR A 31 1.56 8.93 2.48
CA THR A 31 1.19 10.13 1.73
C THR A 31 0.84 9.82 0.26
N GLY A 32 1.63 8.99 -0.40
CA GLY A 32 1.38 8.58 -1.78
C GLY A 32 0.13 7.72 -1.90
N SER A 33 -0.09 6.81 -0.96
CA SER A 33 -1.33 6.02 -0.88
C SER A 33 -2.55 6.91 -0.68
N LYS A 34 -2.48 7.88 0.25
CA LYS A 34 -3.56 8.86 0.49
C LYS A 34 -3.87 9.69 -0.77
N LEU A 35 -2.84 10.13 -1.49
CA LEU A 35 -2.99 10.92 -2.72
C LEU A 35 -3.80 10.17 -3.80
N ILE A 36 -3.56 8.86 -3.96
CA ILE A 36 -4.28 8.03 -4.93
C ILE A 36 -5.58 7.43 -4.38
N GLY A 37 -5.99 7.79 -3.16
CA GLY A 37 -7.19 7.25 -2.51
C GLY A 37 -7.04 5.81 -2.01
N PHE A 38 -5.83 5.26 -1.97
CA PHE A 38 -5.55 3.95 -1.39
C PHE A 38 -5.57 4.04 0.14
N GLN A 39 -6.54 3.39 0.76
CA GLN A 39 -6.65 3.30 2.21
C GLN A 39 -6.08 1.97 2.68
N ASN A 40 -5.15 2.03 3.62
CA ASN A 40 -4.65 0.85 4.32
C ASN A 40 -5.71 0.37 5.33
N ARG A 41 -6.76 -0.26 4.80
CA ARG A 41 -7.77 -0.96 5.59
C ARG A 41 -7.49 -2.45 5.50
N PRO A 42 -7.66 -3.20 6.60
CA PRO A 42 -7.67 -4.65 6.52
C PRO A 42 -8.76 -5.05 5.53
N PHE A 43 -8.34 -5.68 4.43
CA PHE A 43 -9.24 -6.10 3.35
C PHE A 43 -10.14 -7.27 3.79
N HIS A 44 -9.75 -7.93 4.87
CA HIS A 44 -10.47 -9.06 5.46
C HIS A 44 -10.82 -8.72 6.91
N GLN A 45 -12.06 -9.01 7.29
CA GLN A 45 -12.52 -8.97 8.68
C GLN A 45 -12.71 -10.40 9.20
N PRO A 46 -12.48 -10.66 10.49
CA PRO A 46 -12.70 -11.98 11.06
C PRO A 46 -14.16 -12.42 10.85
N PRO A 47 -14.41 -13.71 10.63
CA PRO A 47 -13.53 -14.82 11.01
C PRO A 47 -12.70 -15.37 9.84
N PHE A 48 -11.40 -15.62 10.06
CA PHE A 48 -10.47 -16.09 9.01
C PHE A 48 -10.41 -17.62 8.89
N GLY A 49 -11.25 -18.36 9.64
CA GLY A 49 -11.32 -19.82 9.62
C GLY A 49 -12.36 -20.42 10.56
N TYR A 50 -12.40 -21.75 10.64
CA TYR A 50 -13.35 -22.53 11.46
C TYR A 50 -13.33 -22.13 12.96
N TYR A 51 -12.16 -21.80 13.51
CA TYR A 51 -12.01 -21.42 14.92
C TYR A 51 -12.44 -19.98 15.22
N ASP A 52 -12.25 -19.06 14.28
CA ASP A 52 -12.67 -17.66 14.46
C ASP A 52 -14.20 -17.52 14.31
N ALA A 53 -14.85 -18.45 13.59
CA ALA A 53 -16.28 -18.38 13.28
C ALA A 53 -17.18 -18.41 14.52
N GLU A 54 -16.72 -19.02 15.61
CA GLU A 54 -17.43 -19.06 16.88
C GLU A 54 -17.46 -17.70 17.59
N TYR A 55 -16.45 -16.84 17.40
CA TYR A 55 -16.39 -15.52 18.02
C TYR A 55 -17.59 -14.64 17.62
N ASN A 56 -18.02 -14.71 16.36
CA ASN A 56 -19.14 -13.94 15.84
C ASN A 56 -20.53 -14.50 16.20
N LYS A 57 -20.64 -15.77 16.61
CA LYS A 57 -21.93 -16.37 17.04
C LYS A 57 -22.35 -15.93 18.44
N SER A 58 -21.41 -15.43 19.24
CA SER A 58 -21.61 -15.01 20.63
C SER A 58 -21.96 -13.53 20.81
N LYS A 59 -22.05 -12.78 19.71
CA LYS A 59 -22.42 -11.37 19.64
C LYS A 59 -23.84 -11.21 19.13
#